data_AF-A0A317SD89-F1
#
_entry.id   AF-A0A317SD89-F1
#
_cell.length_a   1.000
_cell.length_b   1.000
_cell.length_c   1.000
_cell.angle_alpha   90.00
_cell.angle_beta   90.00
_cell.angle_gamma   90.00
#
_symmetry.space_group_name_H-M   'P 1'
#
loop_
_entity.id
_entity.type
_entity.pdbx_description
1 polymer ?
#
loop_
_entity_poly.entity_id
_entity_poly.type
_entity_poly.pdbx_seq_one_letter_code
_entity_poly.pdbx_strand_id
1 'polypeptide(L)'
;MGKIRQKLLGEAAGRRAAREARKQRDLKKFGKKVQVAKLQERERGKREMLERVKVLKRKRQGAETEATTEADMFDVALEGAAKDGRGDTRDGINSKRRKKDQKYGFGGKKRFAKSTDAKSSGDLSGFSSKKNRAQFAGIKKRKSTMRPGKSKRASGGGGRRR
;
A
#
# COMPACT_ATOMS: atom_id res chain seq x y z
N MET A 1 15.99 22.44 46.86
CA MET A 1 14.98 22.82 45.84
C MET A 1 14.99 22.00 44.54
N GLY A 2 16.14 21.57 44.00
CA GLY A 2 16.19 20.81 42.73
C GLY A 2 15.47 19.45 42.76
N LYS A 3 15.63 18.67 43.83
CA LYS A 3 14.97 17.36 44.00
C LYS A 3 13.43 17.46 44.06
N ILE A 4 12.92 18.54 44.65
CA ILE A 4 11.47 18.80 44.74
C ILE A 4 10.93 19.18 43.36
N ARG A 5 11.62 20.08 42.63
CA ARG A 5 11.25 20.42 41.24
C ARG A 5 11.28 19.18 40.33
N GLN A 6 12.27 18.31 40.47
CA GLN A 6 12.35 17.06 39.72
C GLN A 6 11.17 16.12 40.02
N LYS A 7 10.77 15.98 41.30
CA LYS A 7 9.58 15.19 41.68
C LYS A 7 8.30 15.77 41.08
N LEU A 8 8.11 17.09 41.15
CA LEU A 8 6.95 17.77 40.57
C LEU A 8 6.88 17.60 39.04
N LEU A 9 8.03 17.70 38.35
CA LEU A 9 8.11 17.43 36.91
C LEU A 9 7.83 15.96 36.58
N GLY A 10 8.32 15.03 37.38
CA GLY A 10 8.06 13.60 37.25
C GLY A 10 6.57 13.26 37.43
N GLU A 11 5.91 13.84 38.42
CA GLU A 11 4.47 13.66 38.63
C GLU A 11 3.64 14.26 37.49
N ALA A 12 4.00 15.45 37.01
CA ALA A 12 3.35 16.08 35.86
C ALA A 12 3.52 15.22 34.58
N ALA A 13 4.72 14.69 34.35
CA ALA A 13 5.00 13.78 33.24
C ALA A 13 4.21 12.47 33.38
N GLY A 14 4.16 11.88 34.57
CA GLY A 14 3.39 10.66 34.84
C GLY A 14 1.89 10.84 34.58
N ARG A 15 1.32 11.97 35.01
CA ARG A 15 -0.09 12.31 34.73
C ARG A 15 -0.35 12.49 33.23
N ARG A 16 0.60 13.08 32.48
CA ARG A 16 0.51 13.22 31.01
C ARG A 16 0.58 11.85 30.32
N ALA A 17 1.53 11.01 30.69
CA ALA A 17 1.68 9.66 30.15
C ALA A 17 0.45 8.79 30.40
N ALA A 18 -0.15 8.87 31.59
CA ALA A 18 -1.39 8.16 31.90
C ALA A 18 -2.57 8.62 31.01
N ARG A 19 -2.69 9.92 30.74
CA ARG A 19 -3.71 10.47 29.83
C ARG A 19 -3.48 10.02 28.39
N GLU A 20 -2.24 10.02 27.93
CA GLU A 20 -1.88 9.55 26.59
C GLU A 20 -2.13 8.06 26.42
N ALA A 21 -1.82 7.25 27.43
CA ALA A 21 -2.13 5.82 27.42
C ALA A 21 -3.65 5.56 27.33
N ARG A 22 -4.47 6.35 28.03
CA ARG A 22 -5.95 6.29 27.89
C ARG A 22 -6.38 6.65 26.47
N LYS A 23 -5.89 7.78 25.92
CA LYS A 23 -6.17 8.18 24.53
C LYS A 23 -5.78 7.10 23.52
N GLN A 24 -4.61 6.48 23.68
CA GLN A 24 -4.17 5.39 22.81
C GLN A 24 -5.06 4.15 22.91
N ARG A 25 -5.57 3.82 24.11
CA ARG A 25 -6.54 2.73 24.27
C ARG A 25 -7.84 3.04 23.55
N ASP A 26 -8.34 4.28 23.66
CA ASP A 26 -9.57 4.68 22.99
C ASP A 26 -9.41 4.72 21.47
N LEU A 27 -8.26 5.21 20.98
CA LEU A 27 -7.92 5.14 19.56
C LEU A 27 -7.84 3.69 19.05
N LYS A 28 -7.30 2.75 19.84
CA LYS A 28 -7.27 1.32 19.46
C LYS A 28 -8.66 0.69 19.49
N LYS A 29 -9.49 1.02 20.50
CA LYS A 29 -10.85 0.48 20.66
C LYS A 29 -11.82 1.02 19.61
N PHE A 30 -11.80 2.32 19.37
CA PHE A 30 -12.79 3.03 18.57
C PHE A 30 -12.26 3.49 17.21
N GLY A 31 -10.96 3.37 16.93
CA GLY A 31 -10.35 3.88 15.70
C GLY A 31 -11.03 3.38 14.42
N LYS A 32 -11.37 2.09 14.36
CA LYS A 32 -12.12 1.53 13.20
C LYS A 32 -13.55 2.09 13.11
N LYS A 33 -14.24 2.23 14.24
CA LYS A 33 -15.60 2.83 14.28
C LYS A 33 -15.56 4.29 13.81
N VAL A 34 -14.56 5.06 14.24
CA VAL A 34 -14.32 6.44 13.79
C VAL A 34 -14.02 6.50 12.29
N GLN A 35 -13.20 5.58 11.76
CA GLN A 35 -12.92 5.51 10.32
C GLN A 35 -14.19 5.25 9.50
N VAL A 36 -15.01 4.28 9.92
CA VAL A 36 -16.28 3.97 9.24
C VAL A 36 -17.26 5.13 9.33
N ALA A 37 -17.43 5.72 10.52
CA ALA A 37 -18.31 6.87 10.72
C ALA A 37 -17.90 8.06 9.84
N LYS A 38 -16.59 8.36 9.74
CA LYS A 38 -16.08 9.42 8.87
C LYS A 38 -16.30 9.14 7.38
N LEU A 39 -16.20 7.88 6.95
CA LEU A 39 -16.52 7.50 5.57
C LEU A 39 -18.01 7.68 5.28
N GLN A 40 -18.87 7.24 6.19
CA GLN A 40 -20.33 7.41 6.07
C GLN A 40 -20.72 8.89 6.06
N GLU A 41 -20.12 9.72 6.92
CA GLU A 41 -20.34 11.17 6.94
C GLU A 41 -19.93 11.83 5.60
N ARG A 42 -18.78 11.44 5.05
CA ARG A 42 -18.32 11.92 3.73
C ARG A 42 -19.27 11.49 2.61
N GLU A 43 -19.75 10.25 2.64
CA GLU A 43 -20.70 9.76 1.64
C GLU A 43 -22.06 10.46 1.75
N ARG A 44 -22.56 10.68 2.98
CA ARG A 44 -23.77 11.46 3.22
C ARG A 44 -23.63 12.89 2.72
N GLY A 45 -22.52 13.57 3.06
CA GLY A 45 -22.23 14.91 2.55
C GLY A 45 -22.17 14.98 1.03
N LYS A 46 -21.57 13.97 0.37
CA LYS A 46 -21.59 13.86 -1.11
C LYS A 46 -23.00 13.68 -1.65
N ARG A 47 -23.83 12.82 -1.04
CA ARG A 47 -25.22 12.61 -1.46
C ARG A 47 -26.04 13.89 -1.31
N GLU A 48 -25.96 14.56 -0.17
CA GLU A 48 -26.65 15.82 0.08
C GLU A 48 -26.22 16.91 -0.92
N MET A 49 -24.92 17.02 -1.23
CA MET A 49 -24.43 17.95 -2.25
C MET A 49 -25.01 17.63 -3.64
N LEU A 50 -25.03 16.35 -4.03
CA LEU A 50 -25.61 15.93 -5.31
C LEU A 50 -27.12 16.18 -5.36
N GLU A 51 -27.84 15.99 -4.25
CA GLU A 51 -29.27 16.29 -4.17
C GLU A 51 -29.54 17.79 -4.29
N ARG A 52 -28.75 18.64 -3.60
CA ARG A 52 -28.85 20.10 -3.77
C ARG A 52 -28.59 20.51 -5.22
N VAL A 53 -27.57 19.96 -5.86
CA VAL A 53 -27.30 20.22 -7.29
C VAL A 53 -28.45 19.74 -8.17
N LYS A 54 -29.03 18.57 -7.92
CA LYS A 54 -30.19 18.06 -8.68
C LYS A 54 -31.42 18.96 -8.51
N VAL A 55 -31.69 19.44 -7.29
CA VAL A 55 -32.78 20.38 -7.03
C VAL A 55 -32.55 21.70 -7.77
N LEU A 56 -31.32 22.24 -7.74
CA LEU A 56 -30.97 23.45 -8.48
C LEU A 56 -31.09 23.24 -10.00
N LYS A 57 -30.63 22.11 -10.53
CA LYS A 57 -30.81 21.75 -11.95
C LYS A 57 -32.29 21.66 -12.32
N ARG A 58 -33.13 21.01 -11.50
CA ARG A 58 -34.58 20.91 -11.74
C ARG A 58 -35.26 22.28 -11.67
N LYS A 59 -34.87 23.13 -10.70
CA LYS A 59 -35.37 24.51 -10.60
C LYS A 59 -34.97 25.35 -11.82
N ARG A 60 -33.73 25.22 -12.31
CA ARG A 60 -33.25 25.89 -13.53
C ARG A 60 -33.97 25.39 -14.78
N GLN A 61 -34.24 24.08 -14.87
CA GLN A 61 -35.02 23.49 -15.96
C GLN A 61 -36.48 23.98 -15.97
N GLY A 62 -37.06 24.27 -14.81
CA GLY A 62 -38.41 24.81 -14.70
C GLY A 62 -38.51 26.34 -14.82
N ALA A 63 -37.40 27.05 -15.00
CA ALA A 63 -37.33 28.51 -14.91
C ALA A 63 -37.13 29.24 -16.24
N GLU A 64 -36.81 28.61 -17.38
CA GLU A 64 -36.80 29.33 -18.66
C GLU A 64 -36.84 28.41 -19.89
N THR A 65 -37.95 28.52 -20.60
CA THR A 65 -38.05 28.60 -22.07
C THR A 65 -37.16 29.74 -22.60
N GLU A 66 -36.53 29.56 -23.77
CA GLU A 66 -36.04 30.64 -24.66
C GLU A 66 -34.66 31.30 -24.42
N ALA A 67 -33.61 30.52 -24.15
CA ALA A 67 -32.25 30.93 -24.49
C ALA A 67 -31.54 29.77 -25.19
N THR A 68 -31.71 29.73 -26.50
CA THR A 68 -30.94 28.91 -27.43
C THR A 68 -29.43 29.06 -27.16
N THR A 69 -28.69 27.94 -27.24
CA THR A 69 -27.22 27.90 -27.46
C THR A 69 -26.28 28.43 -26.35
N GLU A 70 -26.38 27.94 -25.10
CA GLU A 70 -25.24 28.03 -24.14
C GLU A 70 -24.25 26.85 -24.22
N ALA A 71 -24.58 25.77 -24.94
CA ALA A 71 -23.72 24.58 -25.06
C ALA A 71 -22.41 24.85 -25.83
N ASP A 72 -22.40 25.84 -26.73
CA ASP A 72 -21.24 26.15 -27.58
C ASP A 72 -20.36 27.30 -27.05
N MET A 73 -20.76 27.98 -25.96
CA MET A 73 -19.99 29.12 -25.44
C MET A 73 -18.77 28.71 -24.59
N PHE A 74 -18.64 27.42 -24.26
CA PHE A 74 -17.51 26.88 -23.48
C PHE A 74 -16.72 25.80 -24.24
N ASP A 75 -16.94 25.64 -25.53
CA ASP A 75 -16.11 24.80 -26.39
C ASP A 75 -14.98 25.64 -27.02
N VAL A 76 -14.08 26.11 -26.15
CA VAL A 76 -12.84 26.76 -26.60
C VAL A 76 -11.94 25.67 -27.20
N ALA A 77 -11.95 25.62 -28.53
CA ALA A 77 -11.11 24.84 -29.43
C ALA A 77 -9.78 24.33 -28.81
N LEU A 78 -9.82 23.12 -28.24
CA LEU A 78 -8.63 22.30 -27.98
C LEU A 78 -8.22 21.47 -29.22
N GLU A 79 -8.95 21.58 -30.33
CA GLU A 79 -8.70 20.78 -31.55
C GLU A 79 -7.68 21.44 -32.50
N GLY A 80 -7.41 22.74 -32.37
CA GLY A 80 -6.42 23.45 -33.18
C GLY A 80 -4.95 23.32 -32.72
N ALA A 81 -4.69 22.82 -31.50
CA ALA A 81 -3.34 22.71 -30.93
C ALA A 81 -2.78 21.27 -30.92
N ALA A 82 -3.51 20.29 -31.47
CA ALA A 82 -3.11 18.88 -31.45
C ALA A 82 -2.33 18.43 -32.70
N LYS A 83 -2.01 19.36 -33.63
CA LYS A 83 -1.30 19.05 -34.88
C LYS A 83 -0.14 20.01 -35.12
N ASP A 84 0.81 20.05 -34.19
CA ASP A 84 2.17 20.43 -34.53
C ASP A 84 3.17 19.59 -33.75
N GLY A 85 3.98 18.86 -34.51
CA GLY A 85 4.93 17.90 -33.98
C GLY A 85 6.05 18.56 -33.20
N ARG A 86 6.30 18.04 -32.01
CA ARG A 86 7.63 17.78 -31.44
C ARG A 86 7.42 16.91 -30.20
N GLY A 87 7.98 15.71 -30.24
CA GLY A 87 7.86 14.73 -29.17
C GLY A 87 8.35 15.27 -27.84
N ASP A 88 7.41 15.56 -26.94
CA ASP A 88 7.70 15.81 -25.54
C ASP A 88 7.72 14.48 -24.79
N THR A 89 8.88 13.83 -24.81
CA THR A 89 9.13 12.59 -24.05
C THR A 89 9.35 12.85 -22.54
N ARG A 90 8.83 13.95 -21.98
CA ARG A 90 9.03 14.30 -20.55
C ARG A 90 7.81 14.06 -19.66
N ASP A 91 6.64 13.76 -20.23
CA ASP A 91 5.42 13.43 -19.47
C ASP A 91 5.11 11.92 -19.41
N GLY A 92 6.14 11.09 -19.61
CA GLY A 92 6.08 9.68 -19.29
C GLY A 92 6.15 9.46 -17.78
N ILE A 93 5.12 8.85 -17.19
CA ILE A 93 5.12 8.33 -15.82
C ILE A 93 6.50 7.72 -15.49
N ASN A 94 7.20 8.32 -14.52
CA ASN A 94 8.56 7.94 -14.10
C ASN A 94 8.76 6.41 -14.14
N SER A 95 9.83 5.91 -14.74
CA SER A 95 10.15 4.47 -14.81
C SER A 95 10.06 3.78 -13.44
N LYS A 96 10.43 4.49 -12.36
CA LYS A 96 10.26 4.01 -10.97
C LYS A 96 8.78 3.83 -10.61
N ARG A 97 7.90 4.73 -11.05
CA ARG A 97 6.45 4.64 -10.87
C ARG A 97 5.87 3.54 -11.76
N ARG A 98 6.25 3.41 -13.03
CA ARG A 98 5.85 2.27 -13.89
C ARG A 98 6.20 0.91 -13.27
N LYS A 99 7.41 0.74 -12.73
CA LYS A 99 7.81 -0.50 -12.03
C LYS A 99 7.00 -0.73 -10.76
N LYS A 100 6.66 0.33 -10.02
CA LYS A 100 5.79 0.23 -8.85
C LYS A 100 4.35 -0.09 -9.25
N ASP A 101 3.84 0.49 -10.33
CA ASP A 101 2.49 0.23 -10.83
C ASP A 101 2.38 -1.17 -11.45
N GLN A 102 3.46 -1.71 -12.03
CA GLN A 102 3.49 -3.12 -12.44
C GLN A 102 3.55 -4.06 -11.23
N LYS A 103 4.36 -3.72 -10.22
CA LYS A 103 4.55 -4.56 -9.03
C LYS A 103 3.36 -4.50 -8.06
N TYR A 104 2.68 -3.36 -8.02
CA TYR A 104 1.66 -3.04 -7.03
C TYR A 104 0.31 -2.66 -7.67
N GLY A 105 0.21 -2.24 -8.93
CA GLY A 105 -1.06 -1.81 -9.56
C GLY A 105 -1.60 -0.49 -8.98
N PHE A 106 -2.50 0.19 -9.72
CA PHE A 106 -3.33 1.28 -9.19
C PHE A 106 -4.34 0.71 -8.16
N GLY A 107 -3.86 0.39 -6.95
CA GLY A 107 -4.68 -0.15 -5.86
C GLY A 107 -4.21 -1.48 -5.23
N GLY A 108 -3.10 -2.08 -5.67
CA GLY A 108 -2.51 -3.25 -4.97
C GLY A 108 -3.03 -4.62 -5.40
N LYS A 109 -2.27 -5.39 -6.21
CA LYS A 109 -2.42 -6.87 -6.24
C LYS A 109 -1.89 -7.43 -4.90
N LYS A 110 -2.76 -7.53 -3.88
CA LYS A 110 -2.37 -7.96 -2.51
C LYS A 110 -2.15 -9.47 -2.36
N ARG A 111 -2.53 -10.27 -3.34
CA ARG A 111 -2.41 -11.74 -3.31
C ARG A 111 -1.97 -12.22 -4.69
N PHE A 112 -1.16 -13.27 -4.73
CA PHE A 112 -0.71 -13.96 -5.96
C PHE A 112 0.39 -13.26 -6.79
N ALA A 113 1.10 -12.25 -6.27
CA ALA A 113 2.30 -11.72 -6.94
C ALA A 113 3.45 -12.75 -7.09
N LYS A 114 3.34 -13.88 -6.37
CA LYS A 114 4.26 -15.03 -6.43
C LYS A 114 3.51 -16.33 -6.79
N SER A 115 2.29 -16.27 -7.33
CA SER A 115 1.65 -17.50 -7.80
C SER A 115 2.35 -17.96 -9.06
N THR A 116 2.76 -19.21 -9.08
CA THR A 116 3.21 -19.90 -10.27
C THR A 116 2.02 -20.13 -11.18
N ASP A 117 1.98 -19.45 -12.32
CA ASP A 117 1.04 -19.75 -13.41
C ASP A 117 1.55 -20.96 -14.20
N ALA A 118 0.66 -21.68 -14.91
CA ALA A 118 1.02 -22.85 -15.71
C ALA A 118 2.19 -22.59 -16.69
N LYS A 119 2.29 -21.35 -17.20
CA LYS A 119 3.40 -20.89 -18.05
C LYS A 119 4.74 -20.81 -17.29
N SER A 120 4.73 -20.37 -16.03
CA SER A 120 5.94 -20.26 -15.20
C SER A 120 6.43 -21.60 -14.63
N SER A 121 5.52 -22.56 -14.42
CA SER A 121 5.89 -23.90 -13.97
C SER A 121 6.48 -24.77 -15.09
N GLY A 122 6.18 -24.46 -16.36
CA GLY A 122 6.67 -25.19 -17.53
C GLY A 122 7.91 -24.57 -18.20
N ASP A 123 8.36 -23.39 -17.76
CA ASP A 123 9.49 -22.70 -18.39
C ASP A 123 10.83 -23.25 -17.89
N LEU A 124 11.40 -24.20 -18.66
CA LEU A 124 12.72 -24.78 -18.43
C LEU A 124 13.82 -24.10 -19.26
N SER A 125 13.52 -23.02 -19.99
CA SER A 125 14.49 -22.37 -20.89
C SER A 125 15.72 -21.82 -20.16
N GLY A 126 15.55 -21.40 -18.89
CA GLY A 126 16.64 -20.98 -18.00
C GLY A 126 17.40 -22.13 -17.32
N PHE A 127 16.90 -23.37 -17.39
CA PHE A 127 17.51 -24.52 -16.74
C PHE A 127 18.58 -25.15 -17.65
N SER A 128 19.85 -24.78 -17.45
CA SER A 128 20.98 -25.41 -18.13
C SER A 128 21.79 -26.24 -17.14
N SER A 129 21.74 -27.57 -17.27
CA SER A 129 22.52 -28.50 -16.45
C SER A 129 24.04 -28.25 -16.54
N LYS A 130 24.52 -27.85 -17.72
CA LYS A 130 25.93 -27.52 -17.97
C LYS A 130 26.37 -26.23 -17.24
N LYS A 131 25.57 -25.15 -17.31
CA LYS A 131 25.87 -23.90 -16.58
C LYS A 131 25.71 -24.06 -15.07
N ASN A 132 24.65 -24.74 -14.63
CA ASN A 132 24.41 -25.01 -13.22
C ASN A 132 25.51 -25.90 -12.61
N ARG A 133 26.04 -26.89 -13.34
CA ARG A 133 27.15 -27.72 -12.87
C ARG A 133 28.49 -27.00 -12.90
N ALA A 134 28.70 -26.07 -13.85
CA ALA A 134 29.92 -25.27 -13.94
C ALA A 134 30.14 -24.38 -12.70
N GLN A 135 29.08 -23.83 -12.11
CA GLN A 135 29.17 -23.05 -10.87
C GLN A 135 29.65 -23.89 -9.66
N PHE A 136 29.54 -25.22 -9.72
CA PHE A 136 30.03 -26.14 -8.70
C PHE A 136 31.26 -26.93 -9.14
N ALA A 137 31.82 -26.66 -10.33
CA ALA A 137 32.94 -27.43 -10.90
C ALA A 137 34.31 -27.14 -10.25
N GLY A 138 34.40 -26.16 -9.35
CA GLY A 138 35.62 -25.85 -8.58
C GLY A 138 35.45 -25.96 -7.05
N ILE A 139 34.24 -26.18 -6.57
CA ILE A 139 33.97 -26.35 -5.13
C ILE A 139 34.21 -27.83 -4.82
N LYS A 140 35.41 -28.18 -4.34
CA LYS A 140 35.68 -29.50 -3.73
C LYS A 140 34.48 -29.83 -2.86
N LYS A 141 33.77 -30.94 -3.16
CA LYS A 141 32.68 -31.48 -2.34
C LYS A 141 33.17 -31.50 -0.90
N ARG A 142 32.84 -30.48 -0.13
CA ARG A 142 33.04 -30.52 1.31
C ARG A 142 32.20 -31.69 1.76
N LYS A 143 32.87 -32.74 2.26
CA LYS A 143 32.24 -33.90 2.86
C LYS A 143 31.11 -33.37 3.72
N SER A 144 29.86 -33.68 3.33
CA SER A 144 28.68 -33.32 4.11
C SER A 144 29.01 -33.71 5.55
N THR A 145 29.04 -32.73 6.46
CA THR A 145 29.10 -33.00 7.89
C THR A 145 27.78 -33.67 8.22
N MET A 146 27.74 -34.98 7.99
CA MET A 146 26.57 -35.82 8.13
C MET A 146 26.17 -35.69 9.60
N ARG A 147 25.05 -35.01 9.85
CA ARG A 147 24.55 -34.82 11.21
C ARG A 147 24.41 -36.21 11.84
N PRO A 148 24.87 -36.42 13.08
CA PRO A 148 24.81 -37.72 13.74
C PRO A 148 23.43 -38.36 13.61
N GLY A 149 23.38 -39.69 13.48
CA GLY A 149 22.13 -40.45 13.35
C GLY A 149 21.13 -40.16 14.47
N LYS A 150 19.85 -40.49 14.26
CA LYS A 150 18.76 -40.16 15.19
C LYS A 150 18.99 -40.72 16.61
N SER A 151 19.62 -41.89 16.72
CA SER A 151 20.06 -42.47 18.01
C SER A 151 21.01 -41.55 18.78
N LYS A 152 22.08 -41.06 18.13
CA LYS A 152 23.05 -40.13 18.73
C LYS A 152 22.47 -38.75 19.05
N ARG A 153 21.40 -38.35 18.36
CA ARG A 153 20.68 -37.09 18.63
C ARG A 153 19.76 -37.20 19.84
N ALA A 154 19.14 -38.35 20.06
CA ALA A 154 18.28 -38.58 21.22
C ALA A 154 19.09 -38.80 22.51
N SER A 155 20.27 -39.43 22.43
CA SER A 155 21.10 -39.71 23.61
C SER A 155 21.87 -38.50 24.15
N GLY A 156 22.04 -37.43 23.35
CA GLY A 156 22.77 -36.23 23.77
C GLY A 156 22.01 -35.29 24.72
N GLY A 157 20.74 -35.59 25.01
CA GLY A 157 19.88 -34.78 25.89
C GLY A 157 19.89 -35.19 27.37
N GLY A 158 20.73 -36.14 27.78
CA GLY A 158 20.63 -36.75 29.12
C GLY A 158 21.97 -37.03 29.79
N GLY A 159 22.87 -36.05 29.88
CA GLY A 159 24.20 -36.31 30.45
C GLY A 159 25.04 -35.09 30.81
N ARG A 160 24.49 -34.14 31.58
CA ARG A 160 25.29 -33.27 32.47
C ARG A 160 24.64 -33.25 33.84
N ARG A 161 24.92 -34.31 34.61
CA ARG A 161 24.86 -34.31 36.06
C ARG A 161 26.17 -34.88 36.56
N ARG A 162 27.10 -33.98 36.85
CA ARG A 162 28.07 -33.95 37.96
C ARG A 162 28.99 -32.77 37.71
#